data_AF-A0A974QD24-F1
#
_entry.id   AF-A0A974QD24-F1
#
_cell.length_a   1.000
_cell.length_b   1.000
_cell.length_c   1.000
_cell.angle_alpha   90.00
_cell.angle_beta   90.00
_cell.angle_gamma   90.00
#
_symmetry.space_group_name_H-M   'P 1'
#
loop_
_entity.id
_entity.type
_entity.pdbx_description
1 polymer ?
#
loop_
_entity_poly.entity_id
_entity_poly.type
_entity_poly.pdbx_seq_one_letter_code
_entity_poly.pdbx_strand_id
1 'polypeptide(L)'
;MSVKHTCVLTALILFTPLVCCSQDFSPEFVKHVFLNLDMTSFPNSMGPTHYAKGTVMKKILKTRGVHEIKKCKDDKNCIVIHFPEHDDNSAFIDDGWSYYLTLIKKENGKILACYTDMNGWDTYNVTQPLELKNVKGKFIVTKAYNKSIDRCEYLLKG
;
A
#
# COMPACT_ATOMS: atom_id res chain seq x y z
N MET A 1 41.00 -12.61 53.82
CA MET A 1 42.17 -12.46 52.93
C MET A 1 41.65 -11.97 51.58
N SER A 2 41.80 -10.67 51.28
CA SER A 2 42.71 -10.11 50.24
C SER A 2 42.35 -10.59 48.81
N VAL A 3 41.59 -9.90 47.95
CA VAL A 3 41.73 -8.59 47.25
C VAL A 3 42.41 -8.70 45.85
N LYS A 4 41.78 -8.02 44.86
CA LYS A 4 42.24 -7.54 43.51
C LYS A 4 42.15 -8.54 42.35
N HIS A 5 41.29 -8.33 41.35
CA HIS A 5 41.20 -7.30 40.27
C HIS A 5 41.74 -7.87 38.95
N THR A 6 40.86 -8.05 37.96
CA THR A 6 41.18 -7.63 36.59
C THR A 6 39.89 -7.33 35.83
N CYS A 7 39.72 -6.08 35.40
CA CYS A 7 38.86 -5.71 34.29
C CYS A 7 39.45 -6.28 33.00
N VAL A 8 38.63 -6.91 32.16
CA VAL A 8 38.76 -6.77 30.71
C VAL A 8 37.38 -6.42 30.15
N LEU A 9 37.38 -5.27 29.49
CA LEU A 9 36.30 -4.60 28.81
C LEU A 9 36.02 -5.32 27.46
N THR A 10 34.78 -5.18 26.98
CA THR A 10 34.37 -5.18 25.56
C THR A 10 34.50 -6.48 24.73
N ALA A 11 33.34 -7.01 24.32
CA ALA A 11 32.82 -6.97 22.94
C ALA A 11 32.02 -8.23 22.59
N LEU A 12 30.68 -8.09 22.45
CA LEU A 12 29.88 -8.72 21.38
C LEU A 12 28.42 -8.27 21.54
N ILE A 13 28.22 -6.98 21.25
CA ILE A 13 26.99 -6.51 20.61
C ILE A 13 26.96 -7.20 19.22
N LEU A 14 25.74 -7.46 18.72
CA LEU A 14 25.39 -7.86 17.34
C LEU A 14 25.05 -9.33 17.13
N PHE A 15 23.97 -9.80 17.76
CA PHE A 15 23.03 -10.71 17.08
C PHE A 15 21.61 -10.40 17.57
N THR A 16 21.10 -9.23 17.21
CA THR A 16 19.65 -9.12 17.00
C THR A 16 19.38 -9.73 15.63
N PRO A 17 18.71 -10.89 15.50
CA PRO A 17 17.97 -11.10 14.28
C PRO A 17 16.98 -9.91 14.24
N LEU A 18 17.09 -9.07 13.21
CA LEU A 18 15.96 -8.24 12.79
C LEU A 18 14.85 -9.25 12.46
N VAL A 19 14.05 -9.60 13.47
CA VAL A 19 12.79 -10.27 13.25
C VAL A 19 11.91 -9.17 12.66
N CYS A 20 11.97 -9.05 11.34
CA CYS A 20 10.95 -8.38 10.57
C CYS A 20 9.69 -9.21 10.76
N CYS A 21 8.98 -8.98 11.86
CA CYS A 21 7.63 -9.50 12.03
C CYS A 21 6.80 -8.87 10.92
N SER A 22 6.62 -9.59 9.81
CA SER A 22 5.53 -9.34 8.88
C SER A 22 4.28 -9.24 9.75
N GLN A 23 3.75 -8.03 9.89
CA GLN A 23 2.52 -7.84 10.63
C GLN A 23 1.41 -8.39 9.75
N ASP A 24 0.80 -9.46 10.22
CA ASP A 24 -0.33 -10.07 9.54
C ASP A 24 -1.60 -9.27 9.85
N PHE A 25 -2.18 -8.66 8.82
CA PHE A 25 -3.43 -7.92 8.92
C PHE A 25 -4.60 -8.84 8.56
N SER A 26 -5.74 -8.63 9.21
CA SER A 26 -6.96 -9.29 8.75
C SER A 26 -7.37 -8.74 7.39
N PRO A 27 -7.86 -9.56 6.45
CA PRO A 27 -8.33 -9.10 5.15
C PRO A 27 -9.42 -8.02 5.25
N GLU A 28 -10.26 -8.10 6.28
CA GLU A 28 -11.31 -7.13 6.58
C GLU A 28 -10.71 -5.78 6.96
N PHE A 29 -9.61 -5.77 7.70
CA PHE A 29 -8.89 -4.55 8.04
C PHE A 29 -8.23 -3.93 6.82
N VAL A 30 -7.55 -4.71 5.97
CA VAL A 30 -6.96 -4.22 4.71
C VAL A 30 -8.04 -3.61 3.82
N LYS A 31 -9.16 -4.32 3.65
CA LYS A 31 -10.32 -3.83 2.90
C LYS A 31 -10.89 -2.55 3.51
N HIS A 32 -10.99 -2.46 4.84
CA HIS A 32 -11.43 -1.25 5.52
C HIS A 32 -10.50 -0.06 5.27
N VAL A 33 -9.18 -0.26 5.34
CA VAL A 33 -8.20 0.79 5.01
C VAL A 33 -8.39 1.23 3.57
N PHE A 34 -8.44 0.29 2.61
CA PHE A 34 -8.55 0.61 1.19
C PHE A 34 -9.85 1.37 0.88
N LEU A 35 -11.00 0.92 1.40
CA LEU A 35 -12.29 1.57 1.16
C LEU A 35 -12.39 2.99 1.76
N ASN A 36 -11.63 3.27 2.82
CA ASN A 36 -11.60 4.60 3.46
C ASN A 36 -10.34 5.40 3.11
N LEU A 37 -9.56 4.94 2.14
CA LEU A 37 -8.38 5.61 1.61
C LEU A 37 -8.79 6.81 0.77
N ASP A 38 -8.25 7.98 1.11
CA ASP A 38 -8.39 9.20 0.33
C ASP A 38 -7.52 9.11 -0.92
N MET A 39 -8.15 8.76 -2.03
CA MET A 39 -7.48 8.53 -3.30
C MET A 39 -6.85 9.82 -3.83
N THR A 40 -7.36 10.99 -3.44
CA THR A 40 -6.83 12.29 -3.90
C THR A 40 -5.55 12.73 -3.18
N SER A 41 -5.05 11.94 -2.22
CA SER A 41 -3.83 12.24 -1.46
C SER A 41 -2.54 11.67 -2.09
N PHE A 42 -2.65 10.94 -3.19
CA PHE A 42 -1.52 10.27 -3.85
C PHE A 42 -0.85 11.20 -4.87
N PRO A 43 0.47 11.44 -4.76
CA PRO A 43 1.14 12.43 -5.61
C PRO A 43 1.30 11.99 -7.06
N ASN A 44 1.43 10.68 -7.31
CA ASN A 44 1.76 10.13 -8.63
C ASN A 44 0.61 9.38 -9.30
N SER A 45 -0.55 9.29 -8.63
CA SER A 45 -1.70 8.51 -9.09
C SER A 45 -2.52 9.32 -10.12
N MET A 46 -2.88 8.69 -11.24
CA MET A 46 -3.66 9.35 -12.31
C MET A 46 -5.17 9.24 -12.10
N GLY A 47 -5.66 8.13 -11.56
CA GLY A 47 -7.08 7.92 -11.26
C GLY A 47 -7.80 9.01 -10.42
N PRO A 48 -7.14 9.66 -9.44
CA PRO A 48 -7.78 10.63 -8.53
C PRO A 48 -7.96 12.05 -9.06
N THR A 49 -7.33 12.40 -10.18
CA THR A 49 -7.22 13.80 -10.66
C THR A 49 -8.58 14.46 -10.95
N HIS A 50 -9.63 13.67 -11.17
CA HIS A 50 -10.98 14.15 -11.48
C HIS A 50 -11.93 14.21 -10.27
N TYR A 51 -11.50 13.79 -9.07
CA TYR A 51 -12.35 13.77 -7.88
C TYR A 51 -12.09 14.95 -6.95
N ALA A 52 -13.14 15.42 -6.27
CA ALA A 52 -13.01 16.44 -5.23
C ALA A 52 -12.06 15.96 -4.11
N LYS A 53 -11.19 16.84 -3.62
CA LYS A 53 -10.23 16.54 -2.55
C LYS A 53 -10.92 15.90 -1.34
N GLY A 54 -10.30 14.86 -0.77
CA GLY A 54 -10.87 14.12 0.35
C GLY A 54 -11.84 13.00 -0.06
N THR A 55 -11.95 12.70 -1.36
CA THR A 55 -12.77 11.61 -1.88
C THR A 55 -12.12 10.27 -1.59
N VAL A 56 -12.84 9.43 -0.86
CA VAL A 56 -12.40 8.09 -0.49
C VAL A 56 -12.84 7.04 -1.50
N MET A 57 -12.11 5.93 -1.60
CA MET A 57 -12.39 4.84 -2.55
C MET A 57 -13.84 4.35 -2.49
N LYS A 58 -14.44 4.17 -1.30
CA LYS A 58 -15.86 3.77 -1.17
C LYS A 58 -16.84 4.72 -1.85
N LYS A 59 -16.50 5.99 -2.02
CA LYS A 59 -17.34 6.96 -2.74
C LYS A 59 -17.15 6.80 -4.25
N ILE A 60 -15.92 6.54 -4.71
CA ILE A 60 -15.61 6.25 -6.12
C ILE A 60 -16.37 5.00 -6.59
N LEU A 61 -16.36 3.93 -5.80
CA LEU A 61 -17.07 2.68 -6.10
C LEU A 61 -18.59 2.84 -6.23
N LYS A 62 -19.20 3.86 -5.60
CA LYS A 62 -20.63 4.17 -5.76
C LYS A 62 -20.94 4.91 -7.05
N THR A 63 -19.94 5.56 -7.63
CA THR A 63 -20.08 6.42 -8.81
C THR A 63 -19.58 5.78 -10.09
N ARG A 64 -18.57 4.91 -10.00
CA ARG A 64 -18.12 4.07 -11.11
C ARG A 64 -18.97 2.80 -11.15
N GLY A 65 -19.20 2.28 -12.37
CA GLY A 65 -20.08 1.15 -12.63
C GLY A 65 -19.57 -0.19 -12.08
N VAL A 66 -19.36 -1.15 -12.99
CA VAL A 66 -18.90 -2.49 -12.62
C VAL A 66 -17.51 -2.41 -11.99
N HIS A 67 -17.32 -3.12 -10.88
CA HIS A 67 -16.05 -3.25 -10.20
C HIS A 67 -15.98 -4.56 -9.43
N GLU A 68 -14.76 -5.02 -9.19
CA GLU A 68 -14.48 -6.21 -8.40
C GLU A 68 -13.53 -5.87 -7.25
N ILE A 69 -13.76 -6.46 -6.08
CA ILE A 69 -12.86 -6.35 -4.93
C ILE A 69 -12.40 -7.75 -4.55
N LYS A 70 -11.11 -8.03 -4.70
CA LYS A 70 -10.53 -9.36 -4.47
C LYS A 70 -9.33 -9.25 -3.53
N LYS A 71 -8.99 -10.36 -2.87
CA LYS A 71 -7.69 -10.49 -2.20
C LYS A 71 -6.62 -10.72 -3.25
N CYS A 72 -5.41 -10.20 -3.03
CA CYS A 72 -4.31 -10.52 -3.92
C CYS A 72 -3.95 -11.99 -3.78
N LYS A 73 -3.49 -12.59 -4.88
CA LYS A 73 -3.00 -13.97 -4.86
C LYS A 73 -1.80 -14.04 -3.92
N ASP A 74 -1.82 -15.01 -3.01
CA ASP A 74 -0.72 -15.32 -2.08
C ASP A 74 -0.35 -14.22 -1.05
N ASP A 75 -1.10 -13.11 -0.95
CA ASP A 75 -0.88 -12.07 0.05
C ASP A 75 -2.18 -11.62 0.74
N LYS A 76 -2.37 -12.05 2.00
CA LYS A 76 -3.54 -11.69 2.82
C LYS A 76 -3.55 -10.22 3.27
N ASN A 77 -2.40 -9.56 3.24
CA ASN A 77 -2.26 -8.15 3.57
C ASN A 77 -2.60 -7.24 2.37
N CYS A 78 -2.95 -7.84 1.22
CA CYS A 78 -3.18 -7.16 -0.04
C CYS A 78 -4.62 -7.33 -0.53
N ILE A 79 -5.24 -6.22 -0.91
CA ILE A 79 -6.52 -6.17 -1.60
C ILE A 79 -6.30 -5.49 -2.95
N VAL A 80 -6.99 -6.00 -3.98
CA VAL A 80 -7.09 -5.38 -5.30
C VAL A 80 -8.52 -4.94 -5.56
N ILE A 81 -8.67 -3.76 -6.14
CA ILE A 81 -9.92 -3.25 -6.70
C ILE A 81 -9.71 -3.09 -8.19
N HIS A 82 -10.48 -3.84 -8.98
CA HIS A 82 -10.44 -3.81 -10.44
C HIS A 82 -11.71 -3.13 -10.98
N PHE A 83 -11.51 -2.14 -11.83
CA PHE A 83 -12.56 -1.48 -12.62
C PHE A 83 -12.39 -1.90 -14.07
N PRO A 84 -13.11 -2.93 -14.55
CA PRO A 84 -13.07 -3.30 -15.95
C PRO A 84 -13.54 -2.13 -16.82
N GLU A 85 -12.94 -2.01 -17.99
CA GLU A 85 -13.36 -1.07 -19.02
C GLU A 85 -13.65 -1.89 -20.28
N HIS A 86 -14.94 -2.09 -20.56
CA HIS A 86 -15.39 -2.76 -21.76
C HIS A 86 -15.32 -1.79 -22.94
N ASP A 87 -14.33 -1.97 -23.81
CA ASP A 87 -14.36 -1.45 -25.17
C ASP A 87 -14.90 -2.54 -26.09
N ASP A 88 -16.15 -2.37 -26.55
CA ASP A 88 -16.85 -3.28 -27.46
C ASP A 88 -16.11 -3.46 -28.82
N ASN A 89 -15.10 -2.65 -29.13
CA ASN A 89 -14.29 -2.72 -30.35
C ASN A 89 -12.89 -3.33 -30.15
N SER A 90 -12.53 -3.74 -28.92
CA SER A 90 -11.22 -4.32 -28.62
C SER A 90 -11.21 -5.84 -28.82
N ALA A 91 -10.22 -6.36 -29.53
CA ALA A 91 -9.95 -7.80 -29.64
C ALA A 91 -9.26 -8.39 -28.39
N PHE A 92 -8.88 -7.54 -27.44
CA PHE A 92 -8.30 -7.92 -26.15
C PHE A 92 -9.37 -7.82 -25.06
N ILE A 93 -9.52 -8.90 -24.27
CA ILE A 93 -10.39 -8.94 -23.10
C ILE A 93 -9.89 -7.91 -22.08
N ASP A 94 -10.68 -6.86 -21.87
CA ASP A 94 -10.70 -5.92 -20.74
C ASP A 94 -9.46 -5.82 -19.83
N ASP A 95 -8.63 -4.83 -20.13
CA ASP A 95 -7.50 -4.44 -19.33
C ASP A 95 -7.77 -3.04 -18.75
N GLY A 96 -8.82 -2.96 -17.93
CA GLY A 96 -9.29 -1.72 -17.30
C GLY A 96 -8.32 -1.16 -16.26
N TRP A 97 -8.82 -0.73 -15.11
CA TRP A 97 -7.99 -0.09 -14.10
C TRP A 97 -7.91 -0.90 -12.82
N SER A 98 -6.69 -1.23 -12.38
CA SER A 98 -6.47 -1.99 -11.14
C SER A 98 -5.72 -1.17 -10.11
N TYR A 99 -6.25 -1.18 -8.89
CA TYR A 99 -5.63 -0.58 -7.72
C TYR A 99 -5.30 -1.64 -6.69
N TYR A 100 -4.05 -1.74 -6.27
CA TYR A 100 -3.60 -2.67 -5.24
C TYR A 100 -3.21 -1.88 -3.99
N LEU A 101 -3.55 -2.42 -2.82
CA LEU A 101 -3.10 -1.91 -1.54
C LEU A 101 -2.60 -3.07 -0.67
N THR A 102 -1.30 -3.07 -0.38
CA THR A 102 -0.65 -4.01 0.55
C THR A 102 -0.28 -3.28 1.82
N LEU A 103 -0.76 -3.75 2.98
CA LEU A 103 -0.32 -3.23 4.27
C LEU A 103 0.95 -3.96 4.73
N ILE A 104 2.01 -3.21 5.03
CA ILE A 104 3.32 -3.77 5.36
C ILE A 104 3.54 -3.78 6.87
N LYS A 105 3.34 -2.64 7.53
CA LYS A 105 3.45 -2.51 8.98
C LYS A 105 2.60 -1.39 9.54
N LYS A 106 2.20 -1.50 10.81
CA LYS A 106 1.50 -0.45 11.55
C LYS A 106 2.26 -0.11 12.82
N GLU A 107 2.64 1.15 12.97
CA GLU A 107 3.49 1.64 14.06
C GLU A 107 3.12 3.09 14.40
N ASN A 108 3.00 3.42 15.69
CA ASN A 108 2.72 4.78 16.17
C ASN A 108 1.51 5.46 15.49
N GLY A 109 0.44 4.70 15.25
CA GLY A 109 -0.78 5.19 14.60
C GLY A 109 -0.64 5.47 13.09
N LYS A 110 0.50 5.13 12.49
CA LYS A 110 0.75 5.18 11.04
C LYS A 110 0.78 3.78 10.47
N ILE A 111 0.50 3.66 9.18
CA ILE A 111 0.59 2.41 8.43
C ILE A 111 1.54 2.63 7.26
N LEU A 112 2.57 1.80 7.14
CA LEU A 112 3.36 1.70 5.92
C LEU A 112 2.64 0.75 4.98
N ALA A 113 2.41 1.20 3.75
CA ALA A 113 1.70 0.44 2.73
C ALA A 113 2.43 0.53 1.39
N CYS A 114 2.22 -0.48 0.54
CA CYS A 114 2.48 -0.41 -0.88
C CYS A 114 1.17 -0.12 -1.59
N TYR A 115 1.18 0.83 -2.52
CA TYR A 115 0.03 1.10 -3.37
C TYR A 115 0.45 1.01 -4.83
N THR A 116 -0.34 0.30 -5.61
CA THR A 116 -0.18 0.24 -7.07
C THR A 116 -1.41 0.80 -7.73
N ASP A 117 -1.16 1.65 -8.71
CA ASP A 117 -2.12 2.28 -9.60
C ASP A 117 -1.71 1.89 -11.04
N MET A 118 -2.45 0.95 -11.65
CA MET A 118 -2.11 0.43 -12.97
C MET A 118 -3.29 0.44 -13.93
N ASN A 119 -2.99 0.82 -15.17
CA ASN A 119 -3.83 0.53 -16.31
C ASN A 119 -3.48 -0.87 -16.84
N GLY A 120 -4.48 -1.70 -17.16
CA GLY A 120 -4.26 -3.08 -17.59
C GLY A 120 -3.47 -3.18 -18.90
N TRP A 121 -3.50 -2.15 -19.76
CA TRP A 121 -2.69 -2.08 -20.99
C TRP A 121 -1.20 -1.82 -20.71
N ASP A 122 -0.81 -1.71 -19.44
CA ASP A 122 0.55 -1.41 -18.95
C ASP A 122 1.17 -0.14 -19.58
N THR A 123 0.32 0.75 -20.11
CA THR A 123 0.68 2.09 -20.59
C THR A 123 0.95 3.03 -19.43
N TYR A 124 0.41 2.70 -18.25
CA TYR A 124 0.62 3.44 -17.00
C TYR A 124 0.69 2.46 -15.84
N ASN A 125 1.76 2.56 -15.05
CA ASN A 125 1.98 1.72 -13.88
C ASN A 125 2.80 2.46 -12.83
N VAL A 126 2.15 2.78 -11.72
CA VAL A 126 2.77 3.42 -10.57
C VAL A 126 2.65 2.51 -9.37
N THR A 127 3.78 2.03 -8.85
CA THR A 127 3.85 1.35 -7.56
C THR A 127 4.72 2.16 -6.61
N GLN A 128 4.17 2.51 -5.44
CA GLN A 128 4.87 3.36 -4.50
C GLN A 128 4.65 2.95 -3.04
N PRO A 129 5.72 2.89 -2.22
CA PRO A 129 5.58 2.80 -0.78
C PRO A 129 5.16 4.13 -0.16
N LEU A 130 4.24 4.09 0.81
CA LEU A 130 3.57 5.26 1.35
C LEU A 130 3.31 5.12 2.86
N GLU A 131 3.28 6.25 3.59
CA GLU A 131 2.74 6.31 4.95
C GLU A 131 1.28 6.78 4.94
N LEU A 132 0.40 5.96 5.47
CA LEU A 132 -0.99 6.28 5.72
C LEU A 132 -1.21 6.69 7.18
N LYS A 133 -2.07 7.68 7.40
CA LYS A 133 -2.55 8.08 8.72
C LYS A 133 -4.07 8.12 8.74
N ASN A 134 -4.68 7.60 9.82
CA ASN A 134 -6.11 7.78 10.03
C ASN A 134 -6.39 9.21 10.55
N VAL A 135 -7.21 9.95 9.82
CA VAL A 135 -7.70 11.28 10.20
C VAL A 135 -9.22 11.27 10.08
N LYS A 136 -9.90 11.31 11.23
CA LYS A 136 -11.37 11.32 11.33
C LYS A 136 -12.04 10.20 10.53
N GLY A 137 -11.49 8.98 10.59
CA GLY A 137 -12.04 7.80 9.92
C GLY A 137 -11.67 7.66 8.44
N LYS A 138 -10.84 8.56 7.90
CA LYS A 138 -10.25 8.44 6.55
C LYS A 138 -8.77 8.11 6.67
N PHE A 139 -8.25 7.28 5.76
CA PHE A 139 -6.81 7.07 5.65
C PHE A 139 -6.26 8.01 4.58
N ILE A 140 -5.29 8.85 4.95
CA ILE A 140 -4.65 9.81 4.03
C ILE A 140 -3.19 9.44 3.84
N VAL A 141 -2.66 9.60 2.63
CA VAL A 141 -1.22 9.58 2.39
C VAL A 141 -0.60 10.81 3.04
N THR A 142 0.36 10.58 3.92
CA THR A 142 1.12 11.65 4.60
C THR A 142 2.57 11.73 4.15
N LYS A 143 3.07 10.69 3.50
CA LYS A 143 4.41 10.63 2.94
C LYS A 143 4.45 9.59 1.82
N ALA A 144 5.19 9.90 0.77
CA ALA A 144 5.52 8.99 -0.31
C ALA A 144 7.03 8.75 -0.34
N TYR A 145 7.43 7.52 -0.66
CA TYR A 145 8.82 7.12 -0.74
C TYR A 145 9.22 6.94 -2.20
N ASN A 146 10.35 7.52 -2.59
CA ASN A 146 10.89 7.40 -3.95
C ASN A 146 12.00 6.33 -4.01
N LYS A 147 11.78 5.21 -3.33
CA LYS A 147 12.70 4.07 -3.25
C LYS A 147 11.93 2.81 -2.89
N SER A 148 12.40 1.66 -3.36
CA SER A 148 11.86 0.37 -2.94
C SER A 148 12.09 0.13 -1.45
N ILE A 149 11.17 -0.61 -0.85
CA ILE A 149 11.29 -1.16 0.50
C ILE A 149 10.92 -2.63 0.47
N ASP A 150 11.19 -3.36 1.55
CA ASP A 150 10.72 -4.73 1.67
C ASP A 150 9.21 -4.82 1.42
N ARG A 151 8.80 -5.77 0.58
CA ARG A 151 7.42 -5.99 0.08
C ARG A 151 6.81 -4.85 -0.76
N CYS A 152 7.60 -3.89 -1.25
CA CYS A 152 7.11 -2.87 -2.18
C CYS A 152 8.23 -2.37 -3.10
N GLU A 153 8.16 -2.75 -4.37
CA GLU A 153 9.04 -2.24 -5.41
C GLU A 153 8.56 -0.87 -5.88
N TYR A 154 9.42 0.14 -5.81
CA TYR A 154 9.09 1.45 -6.35
C TYR A 154 9.21 1.43 -7.87
N LEU A 155 8.12 1.74 -8.55
CA LEU A 155 8.01 1.79 -10.01
C LEU A 155 7.21 3.03 -10.40
N LEU A 156 7.76 3.83 -11.31
CA LEU A 156 7.02 4.87 -12.04
C LEU A 156 7.22 4.62 -13.53
N LYS A 157 6.16 4.22 -14.20
CA LYS A 157 6.07 4.08 -15.66
C LYS A 157 4.87 4.89 -16.14
N GLY A 158 5.10 5.81 -17.05
CA GLY A 158 4.06 6.64 -17.68
C GLY A 158 4.44 7.00 -19.10
#